data_AF-A0A831WZE6-F1
#
_entry.id   AF-A0A831WZE6-F1
#
_cell.length_a   1.000
_cell.length_b   1.000
_cell.length_c   1.000
_cell.angle_alpha   90.00
_cell.angle_beta   90.00
_cell.angle_gamma   90.00
#
_symmetry.space_group_name_H-M   'P 1'
#
loop_
_entity.id
_entity.type
_entity.pdbx_description
1 polymer ?
#
loop_
_entity_poly.entity_id
_entity_poly.type
_entity_poly.pdbx_seq_one_letter_code
_entity_poly.pdbx_strand_id
1 'polypeptide(L)'
;MLPLELLKESSFYQEILEEGREEGREKGREALAGLLRQLAARRFPGIELGDEVKQVRGLAALQQLCLELDDLPTAEALHKRLAELAAARPS
;
A
#
# COMPACT_ATOMS: atom_id res chain seq x y z
N MET A 1 16.44 34.94 12.49
CA MET A 1 15.64 33.88 11.83
C MET A 1 16.30 33.58 10.51
N LEU A 2 16.69 32.32 10.27
CA LEU A 2 17.08 31.88 8.93
C LEU A 2 15.82 31.95 8.04
N PRO A 3 15.88 32.58 6.85
CA PRO A 3 14.75 32.57 5.93
C PRO A 3 14.37 31.13 5.61
N LEU A 4 13.08 30.79 5.74
CA LEU A 4 12.56 29.46 5.39
C LEU A 4 12.96 29.01 3.97
N GLU A 5 13.26 29.95 3.08
CA GLU A 5 13.75 29.71 1.72
C GLU A 5 15.15 29.09 1.68
N LEU A 6 16.06 29.49 2.58
CA LEU A 6 17.40 28.88 2.72
C LEU A 6 17.35 27.48 3.34
N LEU A 7 16.33 27.20 4.16
CA LEU A 7 16.07 25.87 4.70
C LEU A 7 15.56 24.91 3.61
N LYS A 8 14.74 25.36 2.66
CA LYS A 8 14.20 24.52 1.58
C LYS A 8 15.26 23.95 0.64
N GLU A 9 16.38 24.65 0.47
CA GLU A 9 17.53 24.21 -0.32
C GLU A 9 18.52 23.34 0.48
N SER A 10 18.34 23.26 1.81
CA SER A 10 19.19 22.45 2.68
C SER A 10 18.91 20.95 2.49
N SER A 11 19.98 20.16 2.44
CA SER A 11 19.89 18.69 2.45
C SER A 11 19.05 18.16 3.62
N PHE A 12 19.11 18.82 4.78
CA PHE A 12 18.33 18.46 5.97
C PHE A 12 16.81 18.61 5.76
N TYR A 13 16.36 19.62 5.00
CA TYR A 13 14.94 19.76 4.69
C TYR A 13 14.49 18.74 3.64
N GLN A 14 15.37 18.37 2.70
CA GLN A 14 15.09 17.28 1.77
C GLN A 14 14.98 15.95 2.50
N GLU A 15 15.86 15.67 3.48
CA GLU A 15 15.78 14.50 4.36
C GLU A 15 14.44 14.45 5.12
N ILE A 16 13.99 15.56 5.71
CA ILE A 16 12.68 15.61 6.39
C ILE A 16 11.52 15.34 5.41
N LEU A 17 11.59 15.87 4.19
CA LEU A 17 10.56 15.63 3.18
C LEU A 17 10.57 14.18 2.70
N GLU A 18 11.73 13.56 2.57
CA GLU A 18 11.90 12.15 2.22
C GLU A 18 11.37 11.24 3.33
N GLU A 19 11.73 11.51 4.58
CA GLU A 19 11.22 10.81 5.76
C GLU A 19 9.70 10.93 5.86
N GLY A 20 9.15 12.13 5.72
CA GLY A 20 7.70 12.36 5.73
C GLY A 20 6.97 11.65 4.57
N ARG A 21 7.61 11.53 3.39
CA ARG A 21 7.08 10.75 2.26
C ARG A 21 7.13 9.25 2.54
N GLU A 22 8.19 8.76 3.17
CA GLU A 22 8.35 7.36 3.54
C GLU A 22 7.32 6.96 4.60
N GLU A 23 7.21 7.73 5.68
CA GLU A 23 6.17 7.52 6.70
C GLU A 23 4.75 7.59 6.09
N GLY A 24 4.51 8.56 5.20
CA GLY A 24 3.23 8.72 4.53
C GLY A 24 2.88 7.51 3.64
N ARG A 25 3.88 6.94 2.96
CA ARG A 25 3.71 5.70 2.18
C ARG A 25 3.42 4.51 3.09
N GLU A 26 4.13 4.38 4.20
CA GLU A 26 3.93 3.26 5.13
C GLU A 26 2.53 3.31 5.76
N LYS A 27 2.12 4.45 6.32
CA LYS A 27 0.79 4.66 6.88
C LYS A 27 -0.32 4.46 5.83
N GLY A 28 -0.12 4.98 4.62
CA GLY A 28 -1.05 4.79 3.50
C GLY A 28 -1.18 3.32 3.09
N ARG A 29 -0.09 2.57 3.11
CA ARG A 29 -0.06 1.14 2.81
C ARG A 29 -0.85 0.34 3.86
N GLU A 30 -0.64 0.62 5.14
CA GLU A 30 -1.38 -0.05 6.22
C GLU A 30 -2.88 0.22 6.14
N ALA A 31 -3.26 1.47 5.86
CA ALA A 31 -4.66 1.85 5.69
C ALA A 31 -5.31 1.10 4.51
N LEU A 32 -4.63 1.02 3.36
CA LEU A 32 -5.11 0.28 2.19
C LEU A 32 -5.17 -1.23 2.44
N ALA A 33 -4.20 -1.79 3.14
CA ALA A 33 -4.22 -3.19 3.53
C ALA A 33 -5.43 -3.50 4.43
N GLY A 34 -5.75 -2.61 5.38
CA GLY A 34 -6.94 -2.71 6.20
C GLY A 34 -8.23 -2.62 5.38
N LEU A 35 -8.31 -1.67 4.45
CA LEU A 35 -9.46 -1.50 3.56
C LEU A 35 -9.66 -2.74 2.68
N LEU A 36 -8.59 -3.27 2.08
CA LEU A 36 -8.66 -4.46 1.24
C LEU A 36 -9.21 -5.66 2.01
N ARG A 37 -8.79 -5.86 3.27
CA ARG A 37 -9.34 -6.92 4.12
C ARG A 37 -10.84 -6.77 4.34
N GLN A 38 -11.31 -5.55 4.61
CA GLN A 38 -12.74 -5.27 4.83
C GLN A 38 -13.55 -5.52 3.56
N LEU A 39 -13.07 -5.04 2.42
CA LEU A 39 -13.74 -5.24 1.13
C LEU A 39 -13.77 -6.72 0.74
N ALA A 40 -12.66 -7.44 0.94
CA ALA A 40 -12.58 -8.87 0.67
C ALA A 40 -13.52 -9.68 1.57
N ALA A 41 -13.56 -9.39 2.87
CA ALA A 41 -14.47 -10.06 3.81
C ALA A 41 -15.95 -9.83 3.45
N ARG A 42 -16.28 -8.66 2.88
CA ARG A 42 -17.63 -8.35 2.41
C ARG A 42 -17.98 -9.10 1.12
N ARG A 43 -17.03 -9.20 0.18
CA ARG A 43 -17.26 -9.84 -1.13
C ARG A 43 -17.19 -11.37 -1.06
N PHE A 44 -16.28 -11.90 -0.27
CA PHE A 44 -16.04 -13.32 -0.11
C PHE A 44 -16.24 -13.72 1.36
N PRO A 45 -17.46 -14.13 1.76
CA PRO A 45 -17.74 -14.50 3.14
C PRO A 45 -16.81 -15.62 3.63
N GLY A 46 -16.17 -15.40 4.79
CA GLY A 46 -15.25 -16.37 5.40
C GLY A 46 -13.82 -16.33 4.86
N ILE A 47 -13.46 -15.38 3.99
CA ILE A 47 -12.07 -15.20 3.56
C ILE A 47 -11.20 -14.64 4.70
N GLU A 48 -9.99 -15.15 4.83
CA GLU A 48 -8.98 -14.65 5.76
C GLU A 48 -7.76 -14.14 4.99
N LEU A 49 -7.69 -12.83 4.77
CA LEU A 49 -6.52 -12.18 4.18
C LEU A 49 -5.55 -11.74 5.28
N GLY A 50 -4.76 -12.69 5.78
CA GLY A 50 -3.79 -12.49 6.86
C GLY A 50 -2.55 -11.71 6.42
N ASP A 51 -1.40 -12.38 6.43
CA ASP A 51 -0.09 -11.78 6.17
C ASP A 51 0.20 -11.54 4.69
N GLU A 52 -0.55 -12.17 3.79
CA GLU A 52 -0.36 -12.04 2.33
C GLU A 52 -0.44 -10.59 1.86
N VAL A 53 -1.40 -9.82 2.38
CA VAL A 53 -1.55 -8.40 2.06
C VAL A 53 -0.34 -7.58 2.54
N LYS A 54 0.31 -7.98 3.63
CA LYS A 54 1.50 -7.28 4.15
C LYS A 54 2.73 -7.52 3.28
N GLN A 55 2.77 -8.62 2.52
CA GLN A 55 3.88 -8.96 1.64
C GLN A 55 3.88 -8.12 0.35
N VAL A 56 2.75 -7.53 -0.01
CA VAL A 56 2.67 -6.56 -1.11
C VAL A 56 3.33 -5.24 -0.67
N ARG A 57 4.52 -4.97 -1.23
CA ARG A 57 5.32 -3.77 -0.89
C ARG A 57 4.88 -2.51 -1.63
N GLY A 58 4.29 -2.67 -2.82
CA GLY A 58 3.87 -1.56 -3.67
C GLY A 58 2.56 -0.94 -3.21
N LEU A 59 2.59 0.34 -2.82
CA LEU A 59 1.38 1.11 -2.50
C LEU A 59 0.40 1.14 -3.70
N ALA A 60 0.91 1.42 -4.89
CA ALA A 60 0.13 1.44 -6.13
C ALA A 60 -0.48 0.07 -6.45
N ALA A 61 0.26 -1.01 -6.18
CA ALA A 61 -0.24 -2.38 -6.38
C ALA A 61 -1.44 -2.68 -5.45
N LEU A 62 -1.38 -2.26 -4.19
CA LEU A 62 -2.51 -2.40 -3.26
C LEU A 62 -3.71 -1.52 -3.66
N GLN A 63 -3.47 -0.29 -4.11
CA GLN A 63 -4.55 0.58 -4.62
C GLN A 63 -5.26 -0.05 -5.81
N GLN A 64 -4.49 -0.54 -6.80
CA GLN A 64 -5.03 -1.18 -7.98
C GLN A 64 -5.85 -2.42 -7.62
N LEU A 65 -5.36 -3.24 -6.68
CA LEU A 65 -6.08 -4.43 -6.23
C LEU A 65 -7.41 -4.09 -5.54
N CYS A 66 -7.48 -3.01 -4.78
CA CYS A 66 -8.74 -2.55 -4.18
C CYS A 66 -9.78 -2.17 -5.25
N LEU A 67 -9.35 -1.62 -6.40
CA LEU A 67 -10.24 -1.24 -7.51
C LEU A 67 -10.69 -2.47 -8.31
N GLU A 68 -9.78 -3.42 -8.55
CA GLU A 68 -10.03 -4.65 -9.31
C GLU A 68 -10.77 -5.72 -8.50
N LEU A 69 -10.92 -5.55 -7.19
CA LEU A 69 -11.50 -6.55 -6.30
C LEU A 69 -12.89 -6.99 -6.77
N ASP A 70 -13.69 -6.06 -7.31
CA ASP A 70 -15.04 -6.35 -7.78
C ASP A 70 -15.10 -7.14 -9.09
N ASP A 71 -13.99 -7.18 -9.82
CA ASP A 71 -13.84 -7.97 -11.05
C ASP A 71 -13.29 -9.37 -10.77
N LEU A 72 -12.80 -9.62 -9.55
CA LEU A 72 -12.29 -10.94 -9.18
C LEU A 72 -13.45 -11.92 -8.97
N PRO A 73 -13.43 -13.09 -9.65
CA PRO A 73 -14.55 -14.03 -9.62
C PRO A 73 -14.61 -14.85 -8.33
N THR A 74 -13.49 -15.05 -7.64
CA THR A 74 -13.39 -15.92 -6.45
C THR A 74 -12.36 -15.40 -5.44
N ALA A 75 -12.49 -15.87 -4.19
CA ALA A 75 -11.48 -15.65 -3.15
C ALA A 75 -10.10 -16.20 -3.54
N GLU A 76 -10.07 -17.34 -4.23
CA GLU A 76 -8.81 -17.95 -4.70
C GLU A 76 -8.10 -17.08 -5.74
N ALA A 77 -8.86 -16.42 -6.62
CA ALA A 77 -8.31 -15.45 -7.57
C ALA A 77 -7.64 -14.26 -6.85
N LEU A 78 -8.20 -13.83 -5.71
CA LEU A 78 -7.63 -12.77 -4.88
C LEU A 78 -6.32 -13.21 -4.20
N HIS A 79 -6.28 -14.40 -3.60
CA HIS A 79 -5.05 -14.95 -3.02
C HIS A 79 -3.94 -15.08 -4.07
N LYS A 80 -4.27 -15.61 -5.25
CA LYS A 80 -3.32 -15.71 -6.37
C LYS A 80 -2.80 -14.33 -6.78
N ARG A 81 -3.68 -13.34 -6.88
CA ARG A 81 -3.29 -11.98 -7.26
C ARG A 81 -2.39 -11.33 -6.21
N LEU A 82 -2.68 -11.51 -4.93
CA LEU A 82 -1.80 -11.07 -3.84
C LEU A 82 -0.42 -11.70 -3.90
N ALA A 83 -0.35 -13.02 -4.16
CA ALA A 83 0.91 -13.73 -4.30
C ALA A 83 1.74 -13.22 -5.50
N GLU A 84 1.10 -12.95 -6.64
CA GLU A 84 1.75 -12.35 -7.81
C GLU A 84 2.33 -10.96 -7.50
N LEU A 85 1.56 -10.10 -6.82
CA LEU A 85 1.99 -8.76 -6.45
C LEU A 85 3.07 -8.75 -5.37
N ALA A 86 3.07 -9.74 -4.47
CA ALA A 86 4.14 -9.93 -3.49
C ALA A 86 5.45 -10.43 -4.11
N ALA A 87 5.36 -11.28 -5.14
CA ALA A 87 6.51 -11.79 -5.89
C ALA A 87 7.08 -10.78 -6.89
N ALA A 88 6.27 -9.83 -7.36
CA ALA A 88 6.72 -8.75 -8.23
C ALA A 88 7.72 -7.86 -7.48
N ARG A 89 8.94 -7.70 -8.01
CA ARG A 89 9.91 -6.76 -7.46
C ARG A 89 9.33 -5.33 -7.56
N PRO A 90 9.40 -4.52 -6.50
CA PRO A 90 9.08 -3.10 -6.62
C PRO A 90 10.02 -2.49 -7.66
N SER A 91 9.44 -1.81 -8.65
CA SER A 91 10.18 -1.02 -9.64
C SER A 91 10.61 0.31 -9.05
#